data_AF-U2RBY0-F1
#
_entry.id   AF-U2RBY0-F1
#
_cell.length_a   1.000
_cell.length_b   1.000
_cell.length_c   1.000
_cell.angle_alpha   90.00
_cell.angle_beta   90.00
_cell.angle_gamma   90.00
#
_symmetry.space_group_name_H-M   'P 1'
#
loop_
_entity.id
_entity.type
_entity.pdbx_description
1 polymer ?
#
loop_
_entity_poly.entity_id
_entity_poly.type
_entity_poly.pdbx_seq_one_letter_code
_entity_poly.pdbx_strand_id
1 'polypeptide(L)' 'MKIVEAIQKDEEIKTLKREYKEKYHKNASPYNYDQFKGLDDYKAYLRKQLEK' A
#
# COMPACT_ATOMS: atom_id res chain seq x y z
N MET A 1 11.25 -1.47 -14.52
CA MET A 1 10.86 -1.94 -13.17
C MET A 1 9.35 -1.72 -13.01
N LYS A 2 8.52 -2.71 -13.36
CA LYS A 2 7.09 -2.43 -13.66
C LYS A 2 6.18 -2.23 -12.44
N ILE A 3 6.46 -2.86 -11.29
CA ILE A 3 5.56 -2.78 -10.13
C ILE A 3 5.73 -1.48 -9.34
N VAL A 4 6.95 -0.98 -9.16
CA VAL A 4 7.19 0.29 -8.43
C VAL A 4 6.50 1.46 -9.14
N GLU A 5 6.61 1.54 -10.46
CA GLU A 5 5.90 2.55 -11.26
C GLU A 5 4.38 2.38 -11.17
N ALA A 6 3.89 1.13 -11.18
CA ALA A 6 2.46 0.86 -11.03
C ALA A 6 1.95 1.31 -9.64
N ILE A 7 2.70 1.04 -8.57
CA ILE A 7 2.38 1.53 -7.21
C ILE A 7 2.34 3.06 -7.15
N GLN A 8 3.27 3.73 -7.83
CA GLN A 8 3.32 5.19 -7.88
C GLN A 8 2.21 5.81 -8.74
N LYS A 9 1.65 5.07 -9.68
CA LYS A 9 0.54 5.53 -10.54
C LYS A 9 -0.82 5.13 -9.98
N ASP A 10 -0.89 4.09 -9.17
CA ASP A 10 -2.13 3.59 -8.59
C ASP A 10 -2.69 4.56 -7.53
N GLU A 11 -3.84 5.15 -7.84
CA GLU A 11 -4.49 6.15 -6.98
C GLU A 11 -5.02 5.53 -5.68
N GLU A 12 -5.43 4.28 -5.73
CA GLU A 12 -5.97 3.58 -4.57
C GLU A 12 -4.88 3.36 -3.51
N ILE A 13 -3.70 2.89 -3.92
CA ILE A 13 -2.56 2.73 -3.01
C ILE A 13 -2.15 4.08 -2.41
N LYS A 14 -2.21 5.18 -3.18
CA LYS A 14 -1.93 6.52 -2.66
C LYS A 14 -2.92 6.92 -1.57
N THR A 15 -4.21 6.71 -1.82
CA THR A 15 -5.28 7.00 -0.86
C THR A 15 -5.10 6.18 0.41
N LEU A 16 -4.90 4.86 0.29
CA LEU A 16 -4.69 3.97 1.43
C LEU A 16 -3.44 4.36 2.25
N LYS A 17 -2.34 4.73 1.59
CA LYS A 17 -1.13 5.21 2.28
C LYS A 17 -1.34 6.52 3.00
N ARG A 18 -2.12 7.43 2.41
CA ARG A 18 -2.47 8.72 3.01
C ARG A 18 -3.34 8.48 4.25
N GLU A 19 -4.42 7.70 4.12
CA GLU A 19 -5.28 7.34 5.24
C GLU A 19 -4.49 6.66 6.37
N TYR A 20 -3.54 5.79 6.02
CA TYR A 20 -2.71 5.11 7.02
C TYR A 20 -1.83 6.10 7.77
N LYS A 21 -1.27 7.09 7.05
CA LYS A 21 -0.49 8.17 7.66
C LYS A 21 -1.34 9.06 8.55
N GLU A 22 -2.57 9.36 8.16
CA GLU A 22 -3.50 10.15 8.99
C GLU A 22 -3.93 9.38 10.24
N LYS A 23 -4.21 8.08 10.12
CA LYS A 23 -4.67 7.23 11.24
C LYS A 23 -3.57 6.89 12.26
N TYR A 24 -2.36 6.59 11.79
CA TYR A 24 -1.28 6.09 12.65
C TYR A 24 -0.09 7.05 12.78
N HIS A 25 -0.18 8.24 12.18
CA HIS A 25 0.90 9.25 12.14
C HIS A 25 2.26 8.69 11.64
N LYS A 26 2.22 7.62 10.83
CA LYS A 26 3.41 6.93 10.31
C LYS A 26 3.19 6.46 8.87
N ASN A 27 4.28 6.25 8.14
CA ASN A 27 4.20 5.74 6.77
C ASN A 27 3.79 4.26 6.77
N ALA A 28 2.97 3.87 5.79
CA ALA A 28 2.64 2.46 5.57
C ALA A 28 3.85 1.66 5.07
N SER A 29 3.86 0.36 5.35
CA SER A 29 4.92 -0.55 4.91
C SER A 29 5.13 -0.47 3.40
N PRO A 30 6.39 -0.41 2.91
CA PRO A 30 6.67 -0.41 1.48
C PRO A 30 6.29 -1.76 0.85
N TYR A 31 6.15 -1.77 -0.48
CA TYR A 31 5.92 -3.01 -1.21
C TYR A 31 7.20 -3.86 -1.24
N ASN A 32 7.06 -5.13 -0.91
CA ASN A 32 8.11 -6.14 -1.00
C ASN A 32 7.63 -7.31 -1.89
N TYR A 33 8.40 -7.66 -2.93
CA TYR A 33 8.08 -8.75 -3.85
C TYR A 33 8.07 -10.13 -3.19
N ASP A 34 8.79 -10.30 -2.09
CA ASP A 34 8.81 -11.54 -1.32
C ASP A 34 7.55 -11.70 -0.47
N GLN A 35 6.98 -10.58 -0.01
CA GLN A 35 5.79 -10.55 0.84
C GLN A 35 4.48 -10.48 0.05
N PHE A 36 4.50 -9.87 -1.14
CA PHE A 36 3.29 -9.60 -1.92
C PHE A 36 3.43 -10.17 -3.32
N LYS A 37 2.43 -10.95 -3.73
CA LYS A 37 2.36 -11.57 -5.08
C LYS A 37 2.02 -10.57 -6.18
N GLY A 38 1.56 -9.37 -5.82
CA GLY A 38 1.18 -8.31 -6.76
C GLY A 38 0.55 -7.12 -6.06
N LEU A 39 0.11 -6.14 -6.86
CA LEU A 39 -0.50 -4.90 -6.35
C LEU A 39 -1.77 -5.15 -5.54
N ASP A 40 -2.59 -6.11 -5.97
CA ASP A 40 -3.86 -6.42 -5.31
C ASP A 40 -3.65 -6.93 -3.88
N ASP A 41 -2.65 -7.82 -3.71
CA ASP A 41 -2.26 -8.36 -2.41
C ASP A 41 -1.74 -7.26 -1.47
N TYR A 42 -0.99 -6.30 -2.02
CA TYR A 42 -0.52 -5.13 -1.28
C TYR A 42 -1.66 -4.17 -0.89
N LYS A 43 -2.64 -3.94 -1.78
CA LYS A 43 -3.84 -3.16 -1.46
C LYS A 43 -4.64 -3.81 -0.36
N ALA A 44 -4.87 -5.12 -0.44
CA ALA A 44 -5.56 -5.88 0.59
C ALA A 44 -4.85 -5.79 1.96
N TYR A 45 -3.52 -5.86 1.96
CA TYR A 45 -2.72 -5.63 3.17
C TYR A 45 -2.95 -4.23 3.75
N LEU A 46 -2.86 -3.18 2.93
CA LEU A 46 -3.07 -1.80 3.40
C LEU A 46 -4.48 -1.57 3.95
N ARG A 47 -5.52 -2.12 3.30
CA ARG A 47 -6.91 -2.08 3.79
C ARG A 47 -7.05 -2.77 5.14
N LYS A 48 -6.54 -4.00 5.29
CA LYS A 48 -6.53 -4.72 6.58
C LYS A 48 -5.80 -3.97 7.68
N GLN A 49 -4.74 -3.26 7.32
CA GLN A 49 -4.01 -2.42 8.26
C GLN A 49 -4.83 -1.21 8.70
N LEU A 50 -5.69 -0.64 7.85
CA LEU A 50 -6.59 0.46 8.18
C LEU A 50 -7.84 0.03 8.95
N GLU A 51 -8.25 -1.24 8.85
CA GLU A 51 -9.38 -1.78 9.61
C GLU A 51 -9.04 -2.11 11.08
N LYS A 52 -7.74 -2.21 11.42
CA LYS A 52 -7.26 -2.46 12.79
C LYS A 52 -7.27 -1.22 13.68
#